data_AF-A0A948MTL6-F1
#
_entry.id   AF-A0A948MTL6-F1
#
_cell.length_a   1.000
_cell.length_b   1.000
_cell.length_c   1.000
_cell.angle_alpha   90.00
_cell.angle_beta   90.00
_cell.angle_gamma   90.00
#
_symmetry.space_group_name_H-M   'P 1'
#
loop_
_entity.id
_entity.type
_entity.pdbx_description
1 polymer ?
#
loop_
_entity_poly.entity_id
_entity_poly.type
_entity_poly.pdbx_seq_one_letter_code
_entity_poly.pdbx_strand_id
1 'polypeptide(L)'
;MMLRHIATVGGYTMLSRLAGFARDILVAAYLGAGPVADAFFVAFKFPNFFRRLSGEGAFSVAFIQMFSGMLATKGQQEALAFAHRTIAVMAAVMLGFLLVMELA
;
A
#
# COMPACT_ATOMS: atom_id res chain seq x y z
N MET A 1 -21.08 8.59 18.72
CA MET A 1 -19.77 8.90 18.11
C MET A 1 -19.22 7.75 17.26
N MET A 2 -19.21 6.49 17.75
CA MET A 2 -18.71 5.33 16.98
C MET A 2 -19.49 5.00 15.69
N LEU A 3 -20.82 5.09 15.69
CA LEU A 3 -21.63 4.81 14.48
C LEU A 3 -21.22 5.67 13.28
N ARG A 4 -20.85 6.93 13.50
CA ARG A 4 -20.40 7.84 12.43
C ARG A 4 -19.07 7.40 11.84
N HIS A 5 -18.11 6.97 12.67
CA HIS A 5 -16.81 6.48 12.21
C HIS A 5 -16.94 5.15 11.45
N ILE A 6 -17.77 4.23 11.94
CA ILE A 6 -18.07 2.97 11.27
C ILE A 6 -18.72 3.22 9.91
N ALA A 7 -19.73 4.10 9.85
CA ALA A 7 -20.39 4.46 8.61
C ALA A 7 -19.42 5.13 7.61
N THR A 8 -18.51 5.97 8.08
CA THR A 8 -17.53 6.67 7.23
C THR A 8 -16.49 5.70 6.65
N VAL A 9 -15.83 4.91 7.51
CA VAL A 9 -14.81 3.93 7.06
C VAL A 9 -15.44 2.81 6.24
N GLY A 10 -16.60 2.31 6.67
CA GLY A 10 -17.37 1.31 5.93
C GLY A 10 -17.82 1.83 4.56
N GLY A 11 -18.28 3.07 4.49
CA GLY A 11 -18.64 3.74 3.23
C GLY A 11 -17.45 3.85 2.28
N TYR A 12 -16.30 4.33 2.76
CA TYR A 12 -15.08 4.38 1.95
C TYR A 12 -14.59 2.99 1.51
N THR A 13 -14.73 1.99 2.37
CA THR A 13 -14.39 0.60 2.04
C THR A 13 -15.29 0.04 0.94
N MET A 14 -16.60 0.28 1.04
CA MET A 14 -17.57 -0.18 0.04
C MET A 14 -17.35 0.53 -1.30
N LEU A 15 -17.10 1.84 -1.27
CA LEU A 15 -16.80 2.63 -2.46
C LEU A 15 -15.54 2.10 -3.17
N SER A 16 -14.48 1.80 -2.41
CA SER A 16 -13.25 1.21 -2.95
C SER A 16 -13.50 -0.17 -3.59
N ARG A 17 -14.33 -1.01 -2.96
CA ARG A 17 -14.71 -2.32 -3.53
C ARG A 17 -15.52 -2.18 -4.82
N LEU A 18 -16.46 -1.25 -4.87
CA LEU A 18 -17.26 -0.99 -6.08
C LEU A 18 -16.38 -0.45 -7.21
N ALA A 19 -15.42 0.43 -6.92
CA ALA A 19 -14.46 0.91 -7.91
C ALA A 19 -13.57 -0.24 -8.44
N GLY A 20 -13.13 -1.14 -7.56
CA GLY A 20 -12.41 -2.35 -7.95
C GLY A 20 -13.25 -3.28 -8.84
N PHE A 21 -14.51 -3.50 -8.48
CA PHE A 21 -15.43 -4.31 -9.28
C PHE A 21 -15.71 -3.70 -10.65
N ALA A 22 -15.89 -2.38 -10.73
CA ALA A 22 -16.04 -1.68 -11.99
C ALA A 22 -14.79 -1.85 -12.87
N ARG A 23 -13.59 -1.75 -12.29
CA ARG A 23 -12.34 -2.03 -12.99
C ARG A 23 -12.32 -3.47 -13.55
N ASP A 24 -12.74 -4.46 -12.77
CA ASP A 24 -12.73 -5.85 -13.21
C ASP A 24 -13.70 -6.08 -14.39
N ILE A 25 -14.88 -5.44 -14.37
CA ILE A 25 -15.81 -5.43 -15.51
C ILE A 25 -15.17 -4.81 -16.75
N LEU A 26 -14.50 -3.66 -16.60
CA LEU A 26 -13.85 -2.99 -17.73
C LEU A 26 -12.73 -3.85 -18.31
N VAL A 27 -11.90 -4.46 -17.44
CA VAL A 27 -10.85 -5.40 -17.86
C VAL A 27 -11.45 -6.57 -18.62
N ALA A 28 -12.51 -7.19 -18.09
CA ALA A 28 -13.20 -8.29 -18.78
C ALA A 28 -13.83 -7.86 -20.11
N ALA A 29 -14.38 -6.65 -20.20
CA ALA A 29 -15.00 -6.12 -21.41
C ALA A 29 -14.00 -5.78 -22.51
N TYR A 30 -12.83 -5.22 -22.16
CA TYR A 30 -11.82 -4.81 -23.14
C TYR A 30 -10.78 -5.90 -23.46
N LEU A 31 -10.35 -6.68 -22.48
CA LEU A 31 -9.29 -7.70 -22.63
C LEU A 31 -9.85 -9.13 -22.80
N GLY A 32 -11.12 -9.36 -22.41
CA GLY A 32 -11.73 -10.68 -22.41
C GLY A 32 -11.17 -11.61 -21.34
N ALA A 33 -11.59 -12.87 -21.37
CA ALA A 33 -10.99 -13.95 -20.58
C ALA A 33 -9.95 -14.67 -21.44
N GLY A 34 -8.68 -14.28 -21.31
CA GLY A 34 -7.60 -14.86 -22.09
C GLY A 34 -6.20 -14.47 -21.58
N PRO A 35 -5.13 -14.93 -22.26
CA PRO A 35 -3.76 -14.80 -21.78
C PRO A 35 -3.31 -13.35 -21.52
N VAL A 36 -3.88 -12.38 -22.23
CA VAL A 36 -3.56 -10.95 -22.04
C VAL A 36 -4.14 -10.43 -20.71
N ALA A 37 -5.35 -10.84 -20.35
CA ALA A 37 -5.95 -10.49 -19.06
C ALA A 37 -5.17 -11.14 -17.90
N ASP A 38 -4.75 -12.40 -18.06
CA ASP A 38 -3.92 -13.09 -17.08
C ASP A 38 -2.57 -12.39 -16.87
N ALA A 39 -1.89 -12.00 -17.96
CA ALA A 39 -0.65 -11.24 -17.91
C ALA A 39 -0.83 -9.89 -17.21
N PHE A 40 -1.94 -9.18 -17.49
CA PHE A 40 -2.28 -7.92 -16.83
C PHE A 40 -2.47 -8.12 -15.32
N PHE A 41 -3.22 -9.14 -14.89
CA PHE A 41 -3.42 -9.42 -13.47
C PHE A 41 -2.13 -9.85 -12.77
N VAL A 42 -1.29 -10.65 -13.42
CA VAL A 42 0.04 -11.03 -12.91
C VAL A 42 0.93 -9.80 -12.75
N ALA A 43 0.98 -8.92 -13.76
CA ALA A 43 1.73 -7.66 -13.68
C ALA A 43 1.25 -6.80 -12.51
N PHE A 44 -0.05 -6.74 -12.25
CA PHE A 44 -0.62 -6.00 -11.12
C PHE A 44 -0.35 -6.61 -9.74
N LYS A 45 0.10 -7.86 -9.64
CA LYS A 45 0.49 -8.46 -8.36
C LYS A 45 1.77 -7.84 -7.81
N PHE A 46 2.72 -7.46 -8.67
CA PHE A 46 3.97 -6.83 -8.27
C PHE A 46 3.75 -5.53 -7.46
N PRO A 47 3.11 -4.47 -8.01
CA PRO A 47 2.90 -3.24 -7.25
C PRO A 47 2.03 -3.47 -6.00
N ASN A 48 1.07 -4.39 -6.06
CA ASN A 48 0.24 -4.74 -4.90
C ASN A 48 1.03 -5.43 -3.79
N PHE A 49 2.01 -6.27 -4.12
CA PHE A 49 2.88 -6.91 -3.14
C PHE A 49 3.67 -5.87 -2.36
N PHE A 50 4.28 -4.89 -3.04
CA PHE A 50 5.02 -3.80 -2.40
C PHE A 50 4.14 -2.90 -1.54
N ARG A 51 2.94 -2.56 -2.04
CA ARG A 51 1.94 -1.79 -1.32
C ARG A 51 1.55 -2.48 -0.01
N ARG A 52 1.33 -3.79 -0.05
CA ARG A 52 1.01 -4.61 1.13
C ARG A 52 2.18 -4.71 2.11
N LEU A 53 3.40 -4.91 1.61
CA LEU A 53 4.61 -5.02 2.43
C LEU A 53 4.89 -3.71 3.19
N SER A 54 4.69 -2.58 2.52
CA SER A 54 5.13 -1.26 2.98
C SER A 54 4.06 -0.44 3.71
N GLY A 55 2.80 -0.53 3.28
CA GLY A 55 1.75 0.42 3.70
C GLY A 55 0.61 -0.19 4.49
N GLU A 56 0.33 -1.49 4.33
CA GLU A 56 -0.86 -2.13 4.89
C GLU A 56 -0.56 -3.22 5.92
N GLY A 57 0.67 -3.74 5.94
CA GLY A 57 1.05 -4.88 6.76
C GLY A 57 1.59 -4.54 8.15
N ALA A 58 2.25 -5.53 8.77
CA ALA A 58 2.85 -5.43 10.09
C ALA A 58 3.84 -4.26 10.24
N PHE A 59 4.52 -3.89 9.15
CA PHE A 59 5.42 -2.75 9.12
C PHE A 59 4.70 -1.43 9.45
N SER A 60 3.55 -1.14 8.83
CA SER A 60 2.81 0.10 9.05
C SER A 60 2.35 0.23 10.51
N VAL A 61 1.86 -0.88 11.08
CA VAL A 61 1.49 -0.95 12.51
C VAL A 61 2.70 -0.71 13.41
N ALA A 62 3.81 -1.41 13.18
CA ALA A 62 5.03 -1.27 13.98
C ALA A 62 5.63 0.14 13.88
N PHE A 63 5.67 0.71 12.66
CA PHE A 63 6.16 2.06 12.40
C PHE A 63 5.35 3.11 13.16
N ILE A 64 4.01 3.05 13.10
CA ILE A 64 3.15 4.02 13.80
C ILE A 64 3.40 3.96 15.32
N GLN A 65 3.52 2.77 15.90
CA GLN A 65 3.79 2.62 17.33
C GLN A 65 5.18 3.16 17.71
N MET A 66 6.22 2.83 16.96
CA MET A 66 7.57 3.34 17.19
C MET A 66 7.65 4.86 17.02
N PHE A 67 7.05 5.40 15.96
CA PHE A 67 7.01 6.83 15.70
C PHE A 67 6.27 7.58 16.80
N SER A 68 5.08 7.10 17.19
CA SER A 68 4.28 7.71 18.26
C SER A 68 5.01 7.64 19.61
N GLY A 69 5.68 6.52 19.90
CA GLY A 69 6.52 6.38 21.09
C GLY A 69 7.70 7.35 21.12
N MET A 70 8.40 7.52 20.00
CA MET A 70 9.49 8.51 19.88
C MET A 70 8.98 9.94 19.96
N LEU A 71 7.83 10.24 19.36
CA LEU A 71 7.22 11.56 19.42
C LEU A 71 6.88 11.94 20.87
N ALA A 72 6.34 10.98 21.64
CA ALA A 72 5.98 11.19 23.03
C ALA A 72 7.19 11.31 23.98
N THR A 73 8.29 10.59 23.71
CA THR A 73 9.43 10.48 24.65
C THR A 73 10.63 11.36 24.28
N LYS A 74 10.90 11.53 22.99
CA LYS A 74 12.08 12.23 22.45
C LYS A 74 11.74 13.51 21.69
N GLY A 75 10.45 13.80 21.52
CA GLY A 75 9.97 14.98 20.81
C GLY A 75 9.98 14.86 19.29
N GLN A 76 9.52 15.92 18.64
CA GLN A 76 9.19 15.92 17.22
C GLN A 76 10.42 15.76 16.30
N GLN A 77 11.56 16.35 16.63
CA GLN A 77 12.74 16.28 15.78
C GLN A 77 13.26 14.84 15.62
N GLU A 78 13.38 14.10 16.72
CA GLU A 78 13.83 12.71 16.72
C GLU A 78 12.83 11.79 16.02
N ALA A 79 11.52 11.99 16.26
CA ALA A 79 10.48 11.23 15.57
C ALA A 79 10.52 11.44 14.05
N LEU A 80 10.69 12.68 13.59
CA LEU A 80 10.83 12.99 12.17
C LEU A 80 12.13 12.44 11.58
N ALA A 81 13.25 12.52 12.30
CA ALA A 81 14.51 11.92 11.86
C ALA A 81 14.37 10.40 11.68
N PHE A 82 13.67 9.72 12.59
CA PHE A 82 13.33 8.31 12.45
C PHE A 82 12.45 8.05 11.23
N ALA A 83 11.40 8.84 11.02
CA ALA A 83 10.52 8.71 9.85
C ALA A 83 11.30 8.87 8.53
N HIS A 84 12.15 9.89 8.43
CA HIS A 84 12.98 10.12 7.24
C HIS A 84 13.91 8.94 6.97
N ARG A 85 14.61 8.43 7.99
CA ARG A 85 15.50 7.26 7.83
C ARG A 85 14.72 6.02 7.39
N THR A 86 13.56 5.80 8.01
CA THR A 86 12.71 4.65 7.70
C THR A 86 12.22 4.71 6.27
N ILE A 87 11.68 5.85 5.83
CA ILE A 87 11.22 6.06 4.46
C ILE A 87 12.38 5.94 3.47
N ALA A 88 13.56 6.50 3.78
CA ALA A 88 14.73 6.42 2.91
C ALA A 88 15.19 4.97 2.69
N VAL A 89 15.28 4.16 3.76
CA VAL A 89 15.62 2.74 3.65
C VAL A 89 14.56 2.00 2.85
N MET A 90 13.28 2.25 3.13
CA MET A 90 12.18 1.57 2.44
C MET A 90 12.16 1.91 0.95
N ALA A 91 12.36 3.18 0.60
CA ALA A 91 12.49 3.65 -0.77
C ALA A 91 13.71 3.04 -1.47
N ALA A 92 14.87 2.98 -0.80
CA ALA A 92 16.08 2.37 -1.34
C ALA A 92 15.89 0.87 -1.62
N VAL A 93 15.24 0.13 -0.71
CA VAL A 93 14.94 -1.29 -0.90
C VAL A 93 13.96 -1.49 -2.06
N MET A 94 12.90 -0.69 -2.14
CA MET A 94 11.92 -0.77 -3.22
C MET A 94 12.55 -0.44 -4.58
N LEU A 95 13.40 0.59 -4.63
CA LEU A 95 14.10 1.00 -5.85
C LEU A 95 15.14 -0.05 -6.27
N GLY A 96 15.91 -0.58 -5.32
CA GLY A 96 16.85 -1.67 -5.59
C GLY A 96 16.16 -2.92 -6.11
N PHE A 97 15.02 -3.31 -5.53
CA PHE A 97 14.22 -4.41 -6.03
C PHE A 97 13.71 -4.14 -7.46
N LEU A 98 13.20 -2.94 -7.72
CA LEU A 98 12.70 -2.55 -9.05
C LEU A 98 13.81 -2.64 -10.10
N LEU A 99 15.00 -2.13 -9.78
CA LEU A 99 16.17 -2.22 -10.67
C LEU A 99 16.58 -3.67 -10.95
N VAL A 100 16.61 -4.53 -9.92
CA VAL A 100 16.93 -5.95 -10.10
C VAL A 100 15.91 -6.64 -11.00
N MET A 101 14.62 -6.35 -10.83
CA MET A 101 13.56 -6.92 -11.66
C MET A 101 13.58 -6.38 -13.10
N GLU A 102 13.99 -5.14 -13.32
CA GLU A 102 14.07 -4.54 -14.65
C GLU A 102 15.28 -5.05 -15.44
N LEU A 103 16.37 -5.42 -14.75
CA LEU A 103 17.61 -5.91 -15.34
C LEU A 103 17.70 -7.45 -15.47
N ALA A 104 16.77 -8.19 -14.87
CA ALA A 104 16.72 -9.66 -14.89
C ALA A 104 15.72 -10.18 -15.94
#